data_AF-A0A177B6Z2-F1
#
_entry.id   AF-A0A177B6Z2-F1
#
_cell.length_a   1.000
_cell.length_b   1.000
_cell.length_c   1.000
_cell.angle_alpha   90.00
_cell.angle_beta   90.00
_cell.angle_gamma   90.00
#
_symmetry.space_group_name_H-M   'P 1'
#
loop_
_entity.id
_entity.type
_entity.pdbx_description
1 polymer ?
#
loop_
_entity_poly.entity_id
_entity_poly.type
_entity_poly.pdbx_seq_one_letter_code
_entity_poly.pdbx_strand_id
1 'polypeptide(L)'
;MKTCTKFYSINRILIKFKQMHPDEANVVQNADNRTDQVKRYDEVLSLFEMAYPNNLSLNVLKQRTNMSEDMLRTIIAKLIKEKLIKEISEGYYIRYTEEDEKSQDYQTINDNLGGKKPVVAIITSKYCEKLAIEAIMEDKLSFAQFKKEGESNAYTVGRIGSICVVTTKLPMVGKIRKAQIASANTTTRLLGTFDSVTYVILVGVCGGVPHYADYYNHIRRSDVVVSCSNVYIKENGIYDSKCNSSSSQTDIYILCEQYRVNEDEDKEEFNLDKNCTVKSWKLPSNDLVDLANNLITSDAFSTNWKSEIMVVLKNLASTQTNQNFAPPIGSDLLQIEMDGSFVEVEHPQKPSKKDLSVHDPRVHLGVIGSARQLMNDKSNLDKFIEKYNCRALDYEFDQVIESIFGNRKEHFIIIRGISDYEYKIGISGKWEPNASVNAAAFTKMLIEKLSVKNIL
;
A
#
# COMPACT_ATOMS: atom_id res chain seq x y z
N MET A 1 -15.07 27.60 -21.90
CA MET A 1 -15.40 26.40 -22.72
C MET A 1 -14.35 26.18 -23.80
N LYS A 2 -13.32 25.38 -23.49
CA LYS A 2 -12.46 24.73 -24.49
C LYS A 2 -12.32 23.29 -24.05
N THR A 3 -13.14 22.42 -24.63
CA THR A 3 -13.07 20.97 -24.51
C THR A 3 -11.74 20.52 -25.10
N CYS A 4 -10.88 19.93 -24.27
CA CYS A 4 -9.63 19.33 -24.71
C CYS A 4 -9.98 18.06 -25.51
N THR A 5 -9.94 18.20 -26.83
CA THR A 5 -10.21 17.17 -27.82
C THR A 5 -8.97 16.29 -27.96
N LYS A 6 -9.00 15.07 -27.39
CA LYS A 6 -7.96 14.04 -27.60
C LYS A 6 -8.50 12.68 -28.03
N PHE A 7 -9.57 12.66 -28.84
CA PHE A 7 -10.05 11.44 -29.48
C PHE A 7 -10.43 11.71 -30.95
N TYR A 8 -9.43 11.86 -31.83
CA TYR A 8 -9.66 12.08 -33.28
C TYR A 8 -9.97 10.80 -34.08
N SER A 9 -10.22 9.66 -33.42
CA SER A 9 -10.44 8.38 -34.13
C SER A 9 -11.26 7.35 -33.36
N ILE A 10 -12.19 7.77 -32.48
CA ILE A 10 -13.18 6.84 -31.90
C ILE A 10 -14.46 6.90 -32.73
N ASN A 11 -14.59 6.03 -33.73
CA ASN A 11 -15.79 5.95 -34.57
C ASN A 11 -16.93 5.14 -33.93
N ARG A 12 -16.67 4.36 -32.87
CA ARG A 12 -17.66 3.56 -32.15
C ARG A 12 -17.13 3.09 -30.80
N ILE A 13 -17.90 3.29 -29.74
CA ILE A 13 -17.70 2.60 -28.45
C ILE A 13 -18.79 1.53 -28.36
N LEU A 14 -18.39 0.25 -28.35
CA LEU A 14 -19.30 -0.87 -28.11
C LEU A 14 -19.29 -1.17 -26.61
N ILE A 15 -20.23 -0.58 -25.89
CA ILE A 15 -20.49 -0.94 -24.49
C ILE A 15 -21.52 -2.06 -24.51
N LYS A 16 -21.14 -3.26 -24.08
CA LYS A 16 -22.11 -4.33 -23.82
C LYS A 16 -22.71 -4.09 -22.44
N PHE A 17 -23.94 -3.59 -22.41
CA PHE A 17 -24.71 -3.52 -21.18
C PHE A 17 -25.32 -4.90 -20.90
N LYS A 18 -25.07 -5.43 -19.71
CA LYS A 18 -25.90 -6.50 -19.15
C LYS A 18 -26.90 -5.82 -18.22
N GLN A 19 -28.16 -5.74 -18.63
CA GLN A 19 -29.23 -5.22 -17.78
C GLN A 19 -29.44 -6.20 -16.62
N MET A 20 -29.10 -5.79 -15.41
CA MET A 20 -29.37 -6.55 -14.19
C MET A 20 -30.85 -6.39 -13.80
N HIS A 21 -31.47 -7.45 -13.26
CA HIS A 21 -32.84 -7.37 -12.75
C HIS A 21 -32.88 -6.39 -11.56
N PRO A 22 -33.95 -5.61 -11.32
CA PRO A 22 -34.04 -4.69 -10.18
C PRO A 22 -33.81 -5.36 -8.81
N ASP A 23 -34.08 -6.66 -8.69
CA ASP A 23 -33.75 -7.45 -7.49
C ASP A 23 -32.26 -7.81 -7.37
N GLU A 24 -31.51 -7.80 -8.48
CA GLU A 24 -30.05 -8.01 -8.50
C GLU A 24 -29.30 -6.70 -8.29
N ALA A 25 -29.86 -5.55 -8.71
CA ALA A 25 -29.27 -4.23 -8.50
C ALA A 25 -29.18 -3.84 -7.00
N ASN A 26 -30.13 -4.33 -6.18
CA ASN A 26 -30.11 -4.15 -4.73
C ASN A 26 -29.15 -5.11 -3.98
N VAL A 27 -28.54 -6.09 -4.67
CA VAL A 27 -27.59 -7.05 -4.08
C VAL A 27 -26.15 -6.54 -4.09
N VAL A 28 -25.86 -5.43 -4.78
CA VAL A 28 -24.50 -4.86 -4.90
C VAL A 28 -24.25 -3.73 -3.89
N GLN A 29 -24.89 -3.76 -2.72
CA GLN A 29 -24.14 -3.36 -1.54
C GLN A 29 -23.29 -4.57 -1.18
N ASN A 30 -21.96 -4.38 -1.03
CA ASN A 30 -21.09 -5.35 -0.38
C ASN A 30 -21.52 -5.51 1.09
N ALA A 31 -22.74 -6.00 1.33
CA ALA A 31 -23.24 -6.38 2.63
C ALA A 31 -22.41 -7.59 3.02
N ASP A 32 -21.47 -7.37 3.92
CA ASP A 32 -20.77 -8.45 4.56
C ASP A 32 -21.82 -9.32 5.29
N ASN A 33 -22.18 -10.46 4.69
CA ASN A 33 -23.21 -11.38 5.18
C ASN A 33 -22.76 -12.21 6.40
N ARG A 34 -21.55 -11.95 6.93
CA ARG A 34 -21.06 -12.60 8.14
C ARG A 34 -21.85 -12.13 9.37
N THR A 35 -21.93 -13.00 10.38
CA THR A 35 -22.63 -12.69 11.64
C THR A 35 -21.99 -11.49 12.34
N ASP A 36 -22.79 -10.71 13.07
CA ASP A 36 -22.31 -9.56 13.85
C ASP A 36 -21.20 -9.94 14.85
N GLN A 37 -21.21 -11.17 15.35
CA GLN A 37 -20.15 -11.69 16.21
C GLN A 37 -18.81 -11.80 15.48
N VAL A 38 -18.81 -12.26 14.23
CA VAL A 38 -17.59 -12.36 13.40
C VAL A 38 -17.07 -10.96 13.05
N LYS A 39 -17.96 -10.03 12.70
CA LYS A 39 -17.59 -8.64 12.40
C LYS A 39 -16.91 -7.96 13.58
N ARG A 40 -17.49 -8.08 14.79
CA ARG A 40 -16.90 -7.52 16.01
C ARG A 40 -15.58 -8.17 16.39
N TYR A 41 -15.45 -9.48 16.17
CA TYR A 41 -14.18 -10.19 16.37
C TYR A 41 -13.09 -9.65 15.44
N ASP A 42 -13.38 -9.50 14.14
CA ASP A 42 -12.45 -8.97 13.15
C ASP A 42 -12.12 -7.49 13.41
N GLU A 43 -13.09 -6.70 13.86
CA GLU A 43 -12.89 -5.29 14.23
C GLU A 43 -11.86 -5.16 15.37
N VAL A 44 -12.00 -5.97 16.43
CA VAL A 44 -11.05 -5.97 17.55
C VAL A 44 -9.66 -6.43 17.11
N LEU A 45 -9.57 -7.48 16.29
CA LEU A 45 -8.29 -7.95 15.76
C LEU A 45 -7.63 -6.90 14.86
N SER A 46 -8.39 -6.25 13.99
CA SER A 46 -7.92 -5.16 13.14
C SER A 46 -7.36 -4.00 13.97
N LEU A 47 -7.96 -3.67 15.12
CA LEU A 47 -7.41 -2.65 16.01
C LEU A 47 -6.02 -3.02 16.54
N PHE A 48 -5.80 -4.28 16.93
CA PHE A 48 -4.48 -4.76 17.34
C PHE A 48 -3.47 -4.76 16.19
N GLU A 49 -3.89 -5.20 15.00
CA GLU A 49 -3.07 -5.17 13.79
C GLU A 49 -2.67 -3.74 13.40
N MET A 50 -3.60 -2.78 13.48
CA MET A 50 -3.33 -1.36 13.23
C MET A 50 -2.38 -0.77 14.28
N ALA A 51 -2.56 -1.12 15.56
CA ALA A 51 -1.78 -0.56 16.66
C ALA A 51 -0.34 -1.10 16.73
N TYR A 52 -0.11 -2.35 16.32
CA TYR A 52 1.23 -2.97 16.36
C TYR A 52 2.30 -2.05 15.73
N PRO A 53 3.45 -1.82 16.38
CA PRO A 53 3.98 -2.54 17.55
C PRO A 53 3.52 -2.00 18.93
N ASN A 54 2.60 -1.04 18.98
CA ASN A 54 2.06 -0.54 20.24
C ASN A 54 1.03 -1.52 20.84
N ASN A 55 1.01 -1.59 22.17
CA ASN A 55 -0.02 -2.31 22.90
C ASN A 55 -1.33 -1.50 22.96
N LEU A 56 -2.43 -2.17 23.26
CA LEU A 56 -3.73 -1.55 23.52
C LEU A 56 -4.26 -2.00 24.89
N SER A 57 -4.85 -1.05 25.62
CA SER A 57 -5.58 -1.34 26.85
C SER A 57 -7.06 -1.58 26.57
N LEU A 58 -7.71 -2.27 27.51
CA LEU A 58 -9.15 -2.53 27.42
C LEU A 58 -9.98 -1.23 27.33
N ASN A 59 -9.53 -0.17 27.99
CA ASN A 59 -10.16 1.15 27.92
C ASN A 59 -10.12 1.75 26.50
N VAL A 60 -8.99 1.63 25.80
CA VAL A 60 -8.85 2.13 24.42
C VAL A 60 -9.73 1.32 23.47
N LEU A 61 -9.79 0.00 23.64
CA LEU A 61 -10.67 -0.86 22.83
C LEU A 61 -12.14 -0.49 23.03
N LYS A 62 -12.57 -0.27 24.28
CA LYS A 62 -13.93 0.17 24.61
C LYS A 62 -14.30 1.50 23.94
N GLN A 63 -13.39 2.48 23.98
CA GLN A 63 -13.58 3.77 23.32
C GLN A 63 -13.69 3.68 21.80
N ARG A 64 -12.96 2.76 21.16
CA ARG A 64 -12.94 2.63 19.70
C ARG A 64 -14.07 1.80 19.12
N THR A 65 -14.47 0.75 19.81
CA THR A 65 -15.47 -0.22 19.33
C THR A 65 -16.88 0.07 19.85
N ASN A 66 -17.00 0.88 20.91
CA ASN A 66 -18.25 1.10 21.64
C ASN A 66 -18.90 -0.21 22.16
N MET A 67 -18.08 -1.25 22.42
CA MET A 67 -18.52 -2.55 22.92
C MET A 67 -18.51 -2.61 24.45
N SER A 68 -19.33 -3.50 25.04
CA SER A 68 -19.30 -3.76 26.47
C SER A 68 -18.00 -4.45 26.89
N GLU A 69 -17.58 -4.25 28.13
CA GLU A 69 -16.36 -4.84 28.66
C GLU A 69 -16.40 -6.38 28.65
N ASP A 70 -17.53 -6.99 29.02
CA ASP A 70 -17.69 -8.45 29.00
C ASP A 70 -17.53 -9.04 27.59
N MET A 71 -18.06 -8.34 26.58
CA MET A 71 -17.92 -8.76 25.18
C MET A 71 -16.47 -8.65 24.71
N LEU A 72 -15.79 -7.56 25.05
CA LEU A 72 -14.36 -7.39 24.75
C LEU A 72 -13.51 -8.45 25.44
N ARG A 73 -13.75 -8.75 26.72
CA ARG A 73 -13.04 -9.81 27.45
C ARG A 73 -13.23 -11.18 26.79
N THR A 74 -14.44 -11.47 26.32
CA THR A 74 -14.75 -12.72 25.60
C THR A 74 -13.97 -12.82 24.27
N ILE A 75 -13.93 -11.75 23.48
CA ILE A 75 -13.20 -11.72 22.21
C ILE A 75 -11.69 -11.80 22.47
N ILE A 76 -11.16 -11.03 23.42
CA ILE A 76 -9.75 -11.05 23.81
C ILE A 76 -9.32 -12.45 24.25
N ALA A 77 -10.11 -13.12 25.11
CA ALA A 77 -9.82 -14.48 25.54
C ALA A 77 -9.77 -15.46 24.35
N LYS A 78 -10.65 -15.30 23.37
CA LYS A 78 -10.63 -16.09 22.12
C LYS A 78 -9.38 -15.80 21.29
N LEU A 79 -9.02 -14.53 21.10
CA LEU A 79 -7.82 -14.11 20.36
C LEU A 79 -6.53 -14.62 21.01
N ILE A 80 -6.45 -14.63 22.35
CA ILE A 80 -5.31 -15.21 23.09
C ILE A 80 -5.24 -16.73 22.86
N LYS A 81 -6.38 -17.42 22.97
CA LYS A 81 -6.46 -18.87 22.75
C LYS A 81 -6.00 -19.26 21.34
N GLU A 82 -6.31 -18.44 20.34
CA GLU A 82 -5.91 -18.62 18.94
C GLU A 82 -4.50 -18.09 18.64
N LYS A 83 -3.76 -17.64 19.66
CA LYS A 83 -2.40 -17.07 19.54
C LYS A 83 -2.30 -15.88 18.58
N LEU A 84 -3.37 -15.09 18.48
CA LEU A 84 -3.37 -13.87 17.66
C LEU A 84 -2.91 -12.66 18.48
N ILE A 85 -3.15 -12.65 19.78
CA ILE A 85 -2.66 -11.61 20.69
C ILE A 85 -2.05 -12.23 21.95
N LYS A 86 -1.23 -11.46 22.67
CA LYS A 86 -0.74 -11.82 24.01
C LYS A 86 -0.92 -10.66 24.97
N GLU A 87 -1.09 -10.98 26.25
CA GLU A 87 -1.05 -10.01 27.34
C GLU A 87 0.41 -9.76 27.73
N ILE A 88 0.81 -8.48 27.83
CA ILE A 88 2.19 -8.11 28.20
C ILE A 88 2.29 -7.57 29.63
N SER A 89 1.19 -7.05 30.16
CA SER A 89 1.01 -6.60 31.54
C SER A 89 -0.48 -6.50 31.80
N GLU A 90 -0.90 -6.57 33.06
CA GLU A 90 -2.31 -6.58 33.48
C GLU A 90 -3.16 -5.55 32.71
N GLY A 91 -4.05 -6.04 31.84
CA GLY A 91 -4.99 -5.23 31.06
C GLY A 91 -4.43 -4.59 29.78
N TYR A 92 -3.21 -4.93 29.37
CA TYR A 92 -2.56 -4.46 28.14
C TYR A 92 -2.18 -5.63 27.23
N TYR A 93 -2.63 -5.54 25.98
CA TYR A 93 -2.51 -6.61 25.00
C TYR A 93 -1.82 -6.13 23.73
N ILE A 94 -1.12 -7.02 23.04
CA ILE A 94 -0.40 -6.73 21.79
C ILE A 94 -0.63 -7.85 20.77
N ARG A 95 -0.56 -7.54 19.47
CA ARG A 95 -0.54 -8.57 18.41
C ARG A 95 0.63 -9.51 18.63
N TYR A 96 0.35 -10.81 18.68
CA TYR A 96 1.36 -11.85 18.82
C TYR A 96 2.11 -12.03 17.50
N THR A 97 3.43 -12.19 17.56
CA THR A 97 4.27 -12.73 16.48
C THR A 97 5.23 -13.74 17.10
N GLU A 98 5.50 -14.85 16.40
CA GLU A 98 6.42 -15.88 16.91
C GLU A 98 7.85 -15.32 17.00
N GLU A 99 8.20 -14.41 16.11
CA GLU A 99 9.52 -13.80 16.09
C GLU A 99 9.77 -12.88 17.30
N ASP A 100 8.73 -12.20 17.83
CA ASP A 100 8.85 -11.34 19.01
C ASP A 100 9.12 -12.12 20.32
N GLU A 101 8.76 -13.41 20.40
CA GLU A 101 9.15 -14.26 21.53
C GLU A 101 10.64 -14.60 21.53
N LYS A 102 11.24 -14.59 20.35
CA LYS A 102 12.67 -14.82 20.14
C LYS A 102 13.45 -13.52 20.06
N SER A 103 12.85 -12.40 20.46
CA SER A 103 13.49 -11.09 20.40
C SER A 103 14.81 -11.10 21.17
N GLN A 104 15.87 -10.70 20.49
CA GLN A 104 17.23 -10.60 21.05
C GLN A 104 17.60 -9.12 21.22
N ASP A 105 18.63 -8.83 22.04
CA ASP A 105 19.19 -7.48 22.03
C ASP A 105 19.91 -7.17 20.72
N TYR A 106 20.05 -5.88 20.40
CA TYR A 106 20.62 -5.43 19.14
C TYR A 106 22.07 -5.89 18.93
N GLN A 107 22.86 -5.96 20.00
CA GLN A 107 24.26 -6.35 19.93
C GLN A 107 24.38 -7.82 19.48
N THR A 108 23.56 -8.68 20.08
CA THR A 108 23.44 -10.10 19.74
C THR A 108 22.98 -10.29 18.29
N ILE A 109 22.05 -9.46 17.81
CA ILE A 109 21.59 -9.51 16.41
C ILE A 109 22.72 -9.12 15.45
N ASN A 110 23.45 -8.04 15.74
CA ASN A 110 24.57 -7.61 14.91
C ASN A 110 25.67 -8.67 14.83
N ASP A 111 25.95 -9.36 15.94
CA ASP A 111 26.92 -10.45 16.00
C ASP A 111 26.43 -11.67 15.19
N ASN A 112 25.14 -12.03 15.31
CA ASN A 112 24.51 -13.14 14.59
C ASN A 112 24.38 -12.90 13.07
N LEU A 113 24.35 -11.64 12.62
CA LEU A 113 24.38 -11.29 11.19
C LEU A 113 25.78 -11.38 10.57
N GLY A 114 26.78 -11.89 11.32
CA GLY A 114 28.16 -11.99 10.87
C GLY A 114 28.79 -10.60 10.64
N GLY A 115 28.36 -9.60 11.42
CA GLY A 115 28.80 -8.21 11.30
C GLY A 115 28.28 -7.46 10.07
N LYS A 116 27.42 -8.06 9.24
CA LYS A 116 26.77 -7.36 8.13
C LYS A 116 25.64 -6.50 8.64
N LYS A 117 25.77 -5.18 8.48
CA LYS A 117 24.74 -4.23 8.87
C LYS A 117 23.65 -4.08 7.80
N PRO A 118 22.39 -3.78 8.17
CA PRO A 118 21.33 -3.52 7.21
C PRO A 118 21.62 -2.29 6.33
N VAL A 119 21.46 -2.45 5.02
CA VAL A 119 21.68 -1.36 4.04
C VAL A 119 20.38 -0.91 3.35
N VAL A 120 19.33 -1.73 3.43
CA VAL A 120 17.97 -1.40 2.97
C VAL A 120 17.02 -1.40 4.16
N ALA A 121 16.27 -0.32 4.33
CA ALA A 121 15.12 -0.24 5.21
C ALA A 121 13.82 -0.42 4.43
N ILE A 122 12.95 -1.32 4.88
CA ILE A 122 11.61 -1.54 4.33
C ILE A 122 10.59 -1.05 5.37
N ILE A 123 9.71 -0.14 4.96
CA ILE A 123 8.71 0.46 5.84
C ILE A 123 7.33 0.07 5.34
N THR A 124 6.53 -0.56 6.21
CA THR A 124 5.15 -0.99 5.94
C THR A 124 4.17 -0.31 6.90
N SER A 125 2.88 -0.30 6.59
CA SER A 125 1.84 0.32 7.43
C SER A 125 0.80 -0.68 7.94
N LYS A 126 0.35 -1.60 7.10
CA LYS A 126 -0.65 -2.63 7.45
C LYS A 126 0.02 -3.92 7.88
N TYR A 127 -0.69 -4.72 8.66
CA TYR A 127 -0.15 -5.98 9.16
C TYR A 127 0.04 -7.03 8.05
N CYS A 128 -0.85 -7.07 7.05
CA CYS A 128 -0.69 -7.91 5.87
C CYS A 128 0.56 -7.56 5.03
N GLU A 129 0.98 -6.30 5.05
CA GLU A 129 2.19 -5.82 4.37
C GLU A 129 3.44 -6.30 5.11
N LYS A 130 3.45 -6.20 6.45
CA LYS A 130 4.49 -6.76 7.31
C LYS A 130 4.68 -8.25 7.02
N LEU A 131 3.59 -9.03 7.06
CA LEU A 131 3.63 -10.47 6.84
C LEU A 131 4.19 -10.82 5.45
N ALA A 132 3.75 -10.11 4.40
CA ALA A 132 4.23 -10.33 3.04
C ALA A 132 5.73 -10.03 2.89
N ILE A 133 6.23 -8.95 3.51
CA ILE A 133 7.67 -8.63 3.53
C ILE A 133 8.48 -9.64 4.33
N GLU A 134 7.97 -10.12 5.46
CA GLU A 134 8.68 -11.16 6.23
C GLU A 134 8.69 -12.51 5.53
N ALA A 135 7.74 -12.77 4.63
CA ALA A 135 7.69 -14.00 3.85
C ALA A 135 8.72 -14.06 2.71
N ILE A 136 9.30 -12.91 2.31
CA ILE A 136 10.40 -12.82 1.32
C ILE A 136 11.79 -12.78 1.97
N MET A 137 11.87 -12.69 3.31
CA MET A 137 13.13 -12.57 4.05
C MET A 137 13.66 -13.94 4.53
N GLU A 138 14.98 -14.08 4.49
CA GLU A 138 15.76 -15.20 5.01
C GLU A 138 16.45 -14.80 6.33
N ASP A 139 16.80 -15.79 7.17
CA ASP A 139 17.55 -15.61 8.43
C ASP A 139 17.01 -14.48 9.33
N LYS A 140 15.69 -14.45 9.50
CA LYS A 140 15.00 -13.39 10.24
C LYS A 140 15.36 -13.41 11.72
N LEU A 141 15.73 -12.24 12.24
CA LEU A 141 15.91 -11.96 13.66
C LEU A 141 15.05 -10.75 14.02
N SER A 142 14.15 -10.92 14.99
CA SER A 142 13.34 -9.80 15.48
C SER A 142 13.99 -9.11 16.67
N PHE A 143 13.84 -7.80 16.69
CA PHE A 143 14.25 -6.90 17.76
C PHE A 143 13.04 -6.06 18.15
N ALA A 144 12.49 -6.31 19.34
CA ALA A 144 11.37 -5.54 19.86
C ALA A 144 11.68 -4.95 21.23
N GLN A 145 11.47 -3.65 21.36
CA GLN A 145 11.47 -2.95 22.65
C GLN A 145 10.04 -2.50 22.95
N PHE A 146 9.29 -3.38 23.61
CA PHE A 146 7.93 -3.07 24.05
C PHE A 146 7.94 -2.25 25.32
N LYS A 147 7.24 -1.11 25.29
CA LYS A 147 7.01 -0.28 26.47
C LYS A 147 5.59 -0.51 26.98
N LYS A 148 5.41 -0.44 28.29
CA LYS A 148 4.07 -0.44 28.91
C LYS A 148 3.30 0.82 28.49
N GLU A 149 3.95 1.97 28.57
CA GLU A 149 3.43 3.27 28.17
C GLU A 149 4.38 3.95 27.17
N GLY A 150 3.81 4.61 26.16
CA GLY A 150 4.54 5.27 25.08
C GLY A 150 4.73 4.40 23.84
N GLU A 151 5.60 4.85 22.94
CA GLU A 151 5.86 4.19 21.66
C GLU A 151 6.81 3.01 21.83
N SER A 152 6.35 1.84 21.40
CA SER A 152 7.15 0.63 21.23
C SER A 152 7.77 0.63 19.83
N ASN A 153 8.90 -0.06 19.68
CA ASN A 153 9.52 -0.29 18.37
C ASN A 153 9.72 -1.78 18.18
N ALA A 154 9.40 -2.29 16.99
CA ALA A 154 9.67 -3.66 16.60
C ALA A 154 10.24 -3.65 15.19
N TYR A 155 11.41 -4.28 15.05
CA TYR A 155 12.16 -4.37 13.81
C TYR A 155 12.43 -5.84 13.53
N THR A 156 12.44 -6.20 12.26
CA THR A 156 12.89 -7.52 11.82
C THR A 156 14.04 -7.33 10.87
N VAL A 157 15.18 -7.89 11.23
CA VAL A 157 16.39 -7.88 10.41
C VAL A 157 16.54 -9.24 9.75
N GLY A 158 17.03 -9.27 8.52
CA GLY A 158 17.27 -10.51 7.82
C GLY A 158 17.97 -10.26 6.50
N ARG A 159 17.87 -11.22 5.58
CA ARG A 159 18.49 -11.15 4.26
C ARG A 159 17.46 -11.28 3.16
N ILE A 160 17.67 -10.55 2.07
CA ILE A 160 17.01 -10.78 0.79
C ILE A 160 18.13 -10.98 -0.23
N GLY A 161 18.30 -12.22 -0.69
CA GLY A 161 19.48 -12.63 -1.44
C GLY A 161 20.78 -12.35 -0.65
N SER A 162 21.68 -11.59 -1.26
CA SER A 162 22.95 -11.19 -0.62
C SER A 162 22.86 -9.93 0.25
N ILE A 163 21.71 -9.25 0.28
CA ILE A 163 21.55 -7.94 0.92
C ILE A 163 20.97 -8.09 2.32
N CYS A 164 21.58 -7.44 3.31
CA CYS A 164 21.04 -7.34 4.65
C CYS A 164 19.98 -6.23 4.69
N VAL A 165 18.79 -6.55 5.19
CA VAL A 165 17.63 -5.65 5.21
C VAL A 165 17.06 -5.55 6.62
N VAL A 166 16.46 -4.41 6.93
CA VAL A 166 15.64 -4.21 8.13
C VAL A 166 14.24 -3.80 7.72
N THR A 167 13.22 -4.39 8.33
CA THR A 167 11.81 -4.02 8.12
C THR A 167 11.16 -3.57 9.42
N THR A 168 10.24 -2.61 9.31
CA THR A 168 9.35 -2.19 10.40
C THR A 168 7.94 -2.00 9.88
N LYS A 169 6.96 -2.30 10.73
CA LYS A 169 5.58 -1.84 10.55
C LYS A 169 5.39 -0.55 11.33
N LEU A 170 4.87 0.48 10.68
CA LEU A 170 4.46 1.71 11.33
C LEU A 170 3.24 1.44 12.23
N PRO A 171 3.19 2.03 13.44
CA PRO A 171 1.94 2.11 14.17
C PRO A 171 0.92 2.89 13.33
N MET A 172 -0.37 2.65 13.54
CA MET A 172 -1.51 3.28 12.85
C MET A 172 -1.16 4.56 12.06
N VAL A 173 -1.36 4.55 10.75
CA VAL A 173 -1.11 5.69 9.84
C VAL A 173 -2.44 6.40 9.52
N GLY A 174 -2.42 7.73 9.35
CA GLY A 174 -3.56 8.53 8.88
C GLY A 174 -4.00 9.69 9.79
N LYS A 175 -5.21 10.23 9.54
CA LYS A 175 -5.80 11.52 10.02
C LYS A 175 -5.53 11.94 11.47
N ILE A 176 -5.33 11.00 12.38
CA ILE A 176 -5.10 11.36 13.78
C ILE A 176 -3.67 11.88 13.86
N ARG A 177 -3.49 13.15 14.23
CA ARG A 177 -2.16 13.76 14.42
C ARG A 177 -1.20 12.87 15.24
N LYS A 178 -1.72 12.14 16.22
CA LYS A 178 -0.94 11.14 16.99
C LYS A 178 -0.40 9.99 16.13
N ALA A 179 -1.18 9.48 15.17
CA ALA A 179 -0.78 8.44 14.22
C ALA A 179 0.33 8.93 13.27
N GLN A 180 0.14 10.13 12.71
CA GLN A 180 1.14 10.82 11.90
C GLN A 180 2.47 11.02 12.64
N ILE A 181 2.42 11.57 13.86
CA ILE A 181 3.60 11.75 14.72
C ILE A 181 4.26 10.42 15.05
N ALA A 182 3.48 9.40 15.43
CA ALA A 182 4.02 8.09 15.77
C ALA A 182 4.73 7.43 14.58
N SER A 183 4.15 7.55 13.38
CA SER A 183 4.75 7.00 12.15
C SER A 183 6.07 7.70 11.79
N ALA A 184 6.13 9.03 11.93
CA ALA A 184 7.35 9.81 11.74
C ALA A 184 8.43 9.45 12.78
N ASN A 185 8.03 9.32 14.05
CA ASN A 185 8.93 8.93 15.14
C ASN A 185 9.51 7.54 14.89
N THR A 186 8.69 6.55 14.54
CA THR A 186 9.16 5.19 14.21
C THR A 186 10.14 5.22 13.03
N THR A 187 9.85 6.00 11.99
CA THR A 187 10.74 6.16 10.83
C THR A 187 12.08 6.79 11.23
N THR A 188 12.04 7.87 12.01
CA THR A 188 13.26 8.53 12.51
C THR A 188 14.08 7.62 13.41
N ARG A 189 13.44 6.85 14.29
CA ARG A 189 14.10 5.88 15.16
C ARG A 189 14.74 4.74 14.37
N LEU A 190 14.05 4.22 13.34
CA LEU A 190 14.61 3.21 12.45
C LEU A 190 15.91 3.72 11.81
N LEU A 191 15.85 4.88 11.16
CA LEU A 191 16.98 5.44 10.42
C LEU A 191 18.12 5.90 11.32
N GLY A 192 17.83 6.27 12.58
CA GLY A 192 18.85 6.57 13.59
C GLY A 192 19.46 5.34 14.26
N THR A 193 18.70 4.25 14.38
CA THR A 193 19.19 2.98 14.96
C THR A 193 20.08 2.23 13.96
N PHE A 194 19.70 2.25 12.68
CA PHE A 194 20.42 1.58 11.61
C PHE A 194 21.07 2.61 10.69
N ASP A 195 22.17 3.21 11.17
CA ASP A 195 22.90 4.27 10.49
C ASP A 195 23.44 3.88 9.10
N SER A 196 23.73 2.59 8.90
CA SER A 196 24.18 1.97 7.65
C SER A 196 23.11 1.87 6.55
N VAL A 197 21.85 2.21 6.85
CA VAL A 197 20.78 2.19 5.85
C VAL A 197 21.04 3.27 4.80
N THR A 198 21.21 2.84 3.54
CA THR A 198 21.36 3.73 2.39
C THR A 198 20.05 3.88 1.64
N TYR A 199 19.34 2.77 1.46
CA TYR A 199 18.12 2.68 0.66
C TYR A 199 16.89 2.56 1.55
N VAL A 200 15.82 3.29 1.24
CA VAL A 200 14.54 3.20 1.95
C VAL A 200 13.43 2.84 0.96
N ILE A 201 12.68 1.78 1.25
CA ILE A 201 11.58 1.33 0.41
C ILE A 201 10.29 1.36 1.23
N LEU A 202 9.34 2.20 0.84
CA LEU A 202 8.00 2.21 1.42
C LEU A 202 7.14 1.20 0.66
N VAL A 203 6.81 0.09 1.29
CA VAL A 203 5.99 -0.96 0.68
C VAL A 203 4.62 -0.97 1.33
N GLY A 204 3.56 -1.06 0.51
CA GLY A 204 2.22 -1.21 1.06
C GLY A 204 1.15 -1.45 0.01
N VAL A 205 -0.09 -1.20 0.37
CA VAL A 205 -1.24 -1.30 -0.53
C VAL A 205 -1.99 0.02 -0.65
N CYS A 206 -2.62 0.24 -1.80
CA CYS A 206 -3.38 1.45 -2.06
C CYS A 206 -4.50 1.18 -3.09
N GLY A 207 -5.33 2.19 -3.36
CA GLY A 207 -6.30 2.11 -4.44
C GLY A 207 -5.69 2.53 -5.79
N GLY A 208 -6.08 1.85 -6.86
CA GLY A 208 -5.59 2.10 -8.21
C GLY A 208 -6.52 3.03 -8.99
N VAL A 209 -5.94 3.86 -9.86
CA VAL A 209 -6.68 4.72 -10.79
C VAL A 209 -6.90 3.97 -12.11
N PRO A 210 -8.10 3.40 -12.35
CA PRO A 210 -8.34 2.64 -13.57
C PRO A 210 -8.42 3.57 -14.79
N HIS A 211 -7.93 3.07 -15.92
CA HIS A 211 -8.12 3.72 -17.22
C HIS A 211 -9.07 2.87 -18.07
N TYR A 212 -10.32 3.32 -18.19
CA TYR A 212 -11.42 2.51 -18.70
C TYR A 212 -11.33 2.12 -20.20
N ALA A 213 -10.44 2.73 -20.98
CA ALA A 213 -10.38 2.52 -22.43
C ALA A 213 -9.05 1.95 -22.96
N ASP A 214 -7.97 1.99 -22.17
CA ASP A 214 -6.62 1.67 -22.65
C ASP A 214 -6.06 0.57 -21.78
N TYR A 215 -5.89 -0.63 -22.35
CA TYR A 215 -5.35 -1.77 -21.65
C TYR A 215 -3.99 -1.50 -21.00
N TYR A 216 -3.08 -0.79 -21.67
CA TYR A 216 -1.73 -0.58 -21.16
C TYR A 216 -1.71 0.40 -20.00
N ASN A 217 -2.59 1.41 -20.02
CA ASN A 217 -2.74 2.36 -18.92
C ASN A 217 -3.72 1.92 -17.83
N HIS A 218 -4.53 0.89 -18.10
CA HIS A 218 -5.51 0.38 -17.15
C HIS A 218 -4.83 -0.28 -15.96
N ILE A 219 -5.24 0.08 -14.74
CA ILE A 219 -4.73 -0.51 -13.49
C ILE A 219 -5.77 -1.47 -12.94
N ARG A 220 -5.33 -2.64 -12.46
CA ARG A 220 -6.18 -3.67 -11.85
C ARG A 220 -5.79 -3.98 -10.42
N ARG A 221 -6.68 -4.63 -9.67
CA ARG A 221 -6.30 -5.25 -8.41
C ARG A 221 -5.20 -6.29 -8.66
N SER A 222 -4.31 -6.45 -7.68
CA SER A 222 -3.04 -7.21 -7.79
C SER A 222 -1.96 -6.58 -8.67
N ASP A 223 -2.24 -5.53 -9.46
CA ASP A 223 -1.16 -4.76 -10.08
C ASP A 223 -0.33 -4.06 -8.99
N VAL A 224 0.88 -3.64 -9.34
CA VAL A 224 1.76 -2.85 -8.48
C VAL A 224 2.05 -1.51 -9.14
N VAL A 225 1.98 -0.42 -8.37
CA VAL A 225 2.43 0.91 -8.79
C VAL A 225 3.73 1.24 -8.04
N VAL A 226 4.74 1.65 -8.79
CA VAL A 226 6.03 2.11 -8.27
C VAL A 226 6.14 3.60 -8.53
N SER A 227 6.47 4.37 -7.49
CA SER A 227 6.53 5.83 -7.55
C SER A 227 7.57 6.28 -8.57
N CYS A 228 7.13 7.01 -9.58
CA CYS A 228 7.98 7.60 -10.60
C CYS A 228 7.35 8.89 -11.11
N SER A 229 8.20 9.86 -11.47
CA SER A 229 7.72 11.08 -12.12
C SER A 229 7.38 10.80 -13.58
N ASN A 230 6.29 11.43 -14.07
CA ASN A 230 5.75 11.42 -15.43
C ASN A 230 6.35 10.38 -16.42
N VAL A 231 5.81 9.16 -16.38
CA VAL A 231 6.12 8.16 -17.39
C VAL A 231 4.92 7.94 -18.30
N TYR A 232 5.08 8.24 -19.59
CA TYR A 232 4.10 7.88 -20.61
C TYR A 232 4.37 6.45 -21.09
N ILE A 233 3.31 5.66 -21.18
CA ILE A 233 3.36 4.29 -21.72
C ILE A 233 3.25 4.38 -23.25
N LYS A 234 4.26 3.88 -23.98
CA LYS A 234 4.14 3.66 -25.44
C LYS A 234 3.21 2.48 -25.73
N GLU A 235 2.72 2.38 -26.96
CA GLU A 235 1.77 1.36 -27.47
C GLU A 235 2.14 -0.13 -27.20
N ASN A 236 3.33 -0.41 -26.66
CA ASN A 236 3.83 -1.75 -26.31
C ASN A 236 4.12 -1.94 -24.81
N GLY A 237 3.67 -1.06 -23.91
CA GLY A 237 4.00 -1.16 -22.48
C GLY A 237 5.41 -0.70 -22.12
N ILE A 238 6.14 -0.10 -23.06
CA ILE A 238 7.49 0.45 -22.84
C ILE A 238 7.33 1.88 -22.28
N TYR A 239 7.92 2.10 -21.11
CA TYR A 239 8.01 3.38 -20.44
C TYR A 239 8.99 4.30 -21.17
N ASP A 240 8.51 5.44 -21.69
CA ASP A 240 9.39 6.48 -22.22
C ASP A 240 9.66 7.54 -21.15
N SER A 241 10.85 7.46 -20.54
CA SER A 241 11.37 8.49 -19.64
C SER A 241 11.83 9.75 -20.38
N LYS A 242 11.85 9.75 -21.72
CA LYS A 242 12.31 10.85 -22.59
C LYS A 242 11.17 11.62 -23.26
N CYS A 243 9.99 11.70 -22.66
CA CYS A 243 9.03 12.71 -23.09
C CYS A 243 9.56 14.10 -22.70
N ASN A 244 10.20 14.77 -23.67
CA ASN A 244 10.48 16.21 -23.71
C ASN A 244 9.18 17.03 -23.76
N SER A 245 8.24 16.79 -22.85
CA SER A 245 7.20 17.75 -22.56
C SER A 245 7.80 18.78 -21.63
N SER A 246 7.62 20.05 -21.96
CA SER A 246 7.92 21.22 -21.13
C SER A 246 7.17 21.26 -19.78
N SER A 247 6.69 20.13 -19.28
CA SER A 247 6.07 19.95 -17.96
C SER A 247 7.15 19.64 -16.92
N SER A 248 7.46 20.64 -16.11
CA SER A 248 8.41 20.65 -14.99
C SER A 248 8.05 19.73 -13.80
N GLN A 249 7.12 18.79 -13.95
CA GLN A 249 6.59 18.00 -12.84
C GLN A 249 7.41 16.72 -12.65
N THR A 250 8.37 16.81 -11.71
CA THR A 250 9.27 15.73 -11.28
C THR A 250 8.79 15.05 -9.99
N ASP A 251 7.56 15.34 -9.58
CA ASP A 251 7.01 14.88 -8.31
C ASP A 251 6.55 13.43 -8.45
N ILE A 252 6.74 12.67 -7.38
CA ILE A 252 6.43 11.23 -7.31
C ILE A 252 5.36 10.90 -6.28
N TYR A 253 5.15 11.81 -5.33
CA TYR A 253 4.12 11.73 -4.33
C TYR A 253 3.48 13.12 -4.17
N ILE A 254 2.15 13.19 -4.16
CA ILE A 254 1.40 14.44 -4.11
C ILE A 254 0.28 14.33 -3.08
N LEU A 255 0.28 15.21 -2.08
CA LEU A 255 -0.71 15.25 -1.01
C LEU A 255 -1.62 16.48 -1.16
N CYS A 256 -2.93 16.27 -1.16
CA CYS A 256 -3.91 17.31 -0.87
C CYS A 256 -4.05 17.46 0.66
N GLU A 257 -3.40 18.47 1.23
CA GLU A 257 -3.33 18.70 2.68
C GLU A 257 -4.63 19.31 3.22
N GLN A 258 -5.21 20.25 2.49
CA GLN A 258 -6.45 20.93 2.87
C GLN A 258 -7.34 21.11 1.66
N TYR A 259 -8.64 20.99 1.88
CA TYR A 259 -9.70 21.28 0.91
C TYR A 259 -10.64 22.31 1.53
N ARG A 260 -10.91 23.41 0.81
CA ARG A 260 -11.87 24.45 1.19
C ARG A 260 -13.06 24.39 0.24
N VAL A 261 -14.24 24.15 0.80
CA VAL A 261 -15.52 24.31 0.11
C VAL A 261 -15.84 25.80 0.08
N ASN A 262 -16.18 26.35 -1.08
CA ASN A 262 -16.68 27.72 -1.15
C ASN A 262 -18.05 27.76 -0.47
N GLU A 263 -18.19 28.54 0.61
CA GLU A 263 -19.46 28.70 1.34
C GLU A 263 -20.43 29.64 0.61
N ASP A 264 -19.95 30.43 -0.35
CA ASP A 264 -20.78 31.33 -1.16
C ASP A 264 -21.41 30.57 -2.34
N GLU A 265 -22.74 30.53 -2.37
CA GLU A 265 -23.59 29.91 -3.42
C GLU A 265 -23.39 30.53 -4.82
N ASP A 266 -22.56 31.56 -4.95
CA ASP A 266 -22.24 32.23 -6.21
C ASP A 266 -21.09 31.53 -6.98
N LYS A 267 -21.45 30.43 -7.65
CA LYS A 267 -20.96 29.99 -8.99
C LYS A 267 -19.44 29.96 -9.33
N GLU A 268 -18.49 30.09 -8.41
CA GLU A 268 -17.10 29.78 -8.76
C GLU A 268 -16.91 28.26 -8.86
N GLU A 269 -16.73 27.75 -10.08
CA GLU A 269 -16.40 26.36 -10.36
C GLU A 269 -15.13 25.96 -9.59
N PHE A 270 -15.14 24.79 -8.93
CA PHE A 270 -13.99 24.27 -8.19
C PHE A 270 -12.71 24.36 -9.00
N ASN A 271 -11.72 25.05 -8.43
CA ASN A 271 -10.41 25.22 -9.01
C ASN A 271 -9.37 24.68 -8.03
N LEU A 272 -8.64 23.65 -8.46
CA LEU A 272 -7.73 22.95 -7.58
C LEU A 272 -6.59 23.83 -7.04
N ASP A 273 -6.14 24.85 -7.77
CA ASP A 273 -5.12 25.81 -7.30
C ASP A 273 -5.64 26.78 -6.24
N LYS A 274 -6.96 27.05 -6.22
CA LYS A 274 -7.59 27.94 -5.24
C LYS A 274 -8.09 27.18 -4.01
N ASN A 275 -8.67 26.00 -4.24
CA ASN A 275 -9.45 25.27 -3.24
C ASN A 275 -8.63 24.23 -2.47
N CYS A 276 -7.46 23.83 -2.99
CA CYS A 276 -6.62 22.82 -2.36
C CYS A 276 -5.22 23.34 -2.02
N THR A 277 -4.78 23.08 -0.79
CA THR A 277 -3.36 23.20 -0.44
C THR A 277 -2.68 21.88 -0.78
N VAL A 278 -1.69 21.91 -1.66
CA VAL A 278 -0.99 20.71 -2.13
C VAL A 278 0.48 20.73 -1.72
N LYS A 279 0.96 19.59 -1.21
CA LYS A 279 2.37 19.30 -1.00
C LYS A 279 2.82 18.23 -2.00
N SER A 280 4.07 18.32 -2.43
CA SER A 280 4.65 17.39 -3.40
C SER A 280 6.09 17.07 -3.03
N TRP A 281 6.51 15.86 -3.37
CA TRP A 281 7.87 15.38 -3.14
C TRP A 281 8.44 14.79 -4.42
N LYS A 282 9.73 15.06 -4.63
CA LYS A 282 10.52 14.63 -5.80
C LYS A 282 11.47 13.51 -5.38
N LEU A 283 11.88 12.62 -6.30
CA LEU A 283 13.01 11.74 -5.99
C LEU A 283 14.32 12.56 -5.97
N PRO A 284 15.15 12.42 -4.94
CA PRO A 284 16.50 12.97 -4.93
C PRO A 284 17.42 12.22 -5.91
N SER A 285 17.25 10.90 -6.04
CA SER A 285 18.02 10.01 -6.91
C SER A 285 17.10 9.12 -7.75
N ASN A 286 17.42 8.87 -9.02
CA ASN A 286 16.64 8.00 -9.91
C ASN A 286 17.12 6.54 -9.93
N ASP A 287 18.17 6.18 -9.20
CA ASP A 287 18.80 4.86 -9.23
C ASP A 287 17.83 3.68 -8.99
N LEU A 288 16.95 3.78 -7.98
CA LEU A 288 15.95 2.74 -7.71
C LEU A 288 14.87 2.68 -8.80
N VAL A 289 14.51 3.82 -9.39
CA VAL A 289 13.53 3.92 -10.47
C VAL A 289 14.10 3.34 -11.76
N ASP A 290 15.35 3.66 -12.09
CA ASP A 290 16.06 3.11 -13.25
C ASP A 290 16.22 1.59 -13.11
N LEU A 291 16.54 1.11 -11.90
CA LEU A 291 16.60 -0.31 -11.60
C LEU A 291 15.24 -0.98 -11.79
N ALA A 292 14.17 -0.39 -11.26
CA ALA A 292 12.80 -0.89 -11.45
C ALA A 292 12.41 -0.94 -12.94
N ASN A 293 12.71 0.11 -13.71
CA ASN A 293 12.41 0.18 -15.13
C ASN A 293 13.18 -0.89 -15.93
N ASN A 294 14.48 -1.07 -15.66
CA ASN A 294 15.29 -2.12 -16.28
C ASN A 294 14.76 -3.52 -15.92
N LEU A 295 14.25 -3.70 -14.70
CA LEU A 295 13.69 -4.95 -14.23
C LEU A 295 12.38 -5.26 -14.95
N ILE A 296 11.47 -4.29 -15.07
CA ILE A 296 10.15 -4.45 -15.71
C ILE A 296 10.26 -4.66 -17.23
N THR A 297 11.26 -4.04 -17.87
CA THR A 297 11.47 -4.11 -19.33
C THR A 297 12.21 -5.37 -19.79
N SER A 298 12.71 -6.19 -18.86
CA SER A 298 13.37 -7.46 -19.19
C SER A 298 12.36 -8.53 -19.65
N ASP A 299 12.66 -9.26 -20.72
CA ASP A 299 11.80 -10.33 -21.28
C ASP A 299 11.37 -11.39 -20.25
N ALA A 300 12.25 -11.73 -19.32
CA ALA A 300 11.98 -12.76 -18.30
C ALA A 300 11.18 -12.24 -17.10
N PHE A 301 10.89 -10.93 -17.03
CA PHE A 301 10.33 -10.29 -15.84
C PHE A 301 9.02 -10.94 -15.39
N SER A 302 8.03 -11.01 -16.29
CA SER A 302 6.69 -11.50 -15.95
C SER A 302 6.72 -12.93 -15.42
N THR A 303 7.53 -13.81 -16.02
CA THR A 303 7.68 -15.20 -15.58
C THR A 303 8.34 -15.29 -14.21
N ASN A 304 9.44 -14.55 -14.00
CA ASN A 304 10.17 -14.55 -12.74
C ASN A 304 9.34 -13.97 -11.61
N TRP A 305 8.64 -12.86 -11.86
CA TRP A 305 7.80 -12.21 -10.85
C TRP A 305 6.61 -13.07 -10.45
N LYS A 306 5.97 -13.75 -11.42
CA LYS A 306 4.91 -14.73 -11.13
C LYS A 306 5.42 -15.89 -10.28
N SER A 307 6.61 -16.40 -10.58
CA SER A 307 7.25 -17.44 -9.76
C SER A 307 7.49 -16.93 -8.32
N GLU A 308 7.97 -15.69 -8.18
CA GLU A 308 8.22 -15.11 -6.86
C GLU A 308 6.92 -14.95 -6.07
N ILE A 309 5.85 -14.44 -6.68
CA ILE A 309 4.51 -14.36 -6.06
C ILE A 309 4.08 -15.72 -5.51
N MET A 310 4.27 -16.80 -6.27
CA MET A 310 3.92 -18.15 -5.83
C MET A 310 4.77 -18.63 -4.65
N VAL A 311 6.05 -18.27 -4.60
CA VAL A 311 6.94 -18.56 -3.47
C VAL A 311 6.44 -17.82 -2.21
N VAL A 312 6.13 -16.53 -2.32
CA VAL A 312 5.61 -15.75 -1.18
C VAL A 312 4.30 -16.35 -0.66
N LEU A 313 3.36 -16.69 -1.53
CA LEU A 313 2.09 -17.33 -1.15
C LEU A 313 2.32 -18.66 -0.43
N LYS A 314 3.26 -19.49 -0.90
CA LYS A 314 3.61 -20.75 -0.26
C LYS A 314 4.21 -20.54 1.14
N ASN A 315 5.10 -19.56 1.28
CA ASN A 315 5.70 -19.22 2.57
C ASN A 315 4.63 -18.75 3.55
N LEU A 316 3.72 -17.87 3.12
CA LEU A 316 2.59 -17.40 3.94
C LEU A 316 1.62 -18.51 4.31
N ALA A 317 1.33 -19.44 3.40
CA ALA A 317 0.48 -20.60 3.68
C ALA A 317 1.07 -21.55 4.74
N SER A 318 2.40 -21.54 4.90
CA SER A 318 3.08 -22.31 5.96
C SER A 318 3.07 -21.61 7.32
N THR A 319 2.73 -20.32 7.38
CA THR A 319 2.60 -19.56 8.63
C THR A 319 1.19 -19.67 9.21
N GLN A 320 1.07 -19.66 10.54
CA GLN A 320 -0.22 -19.58 11.24
C GLN A 320 -0.78 -18.14 11.16
N THR A 321 -1.18 -17.72 9.96
CA THR A 321 -1.85 -16.42 9.73
C THR A 321 -3.36 -16.60 9.59
N ASN A 322 -4.11 -15.64 10.12
CA ASN A 322 -5.57 -15.54 9.99
C ASN A 322 -6.02 -14.87 8.68
N GLN A 323 -5.08 -14.47 7.81
CA GLN A 323 -5.37 -13.75 6.57
C GLN A 323 -5.24 -14.66 5.35
N ASN A 324 -6.16 -14.49 4.38
CA ASN A 324 -6.08 -15.17 3.09
C ASN A 324 -5.36 -14.27 2.06
N PHE A 325 -4.18 -14.70 1.64
CA PHE A 325 -3.32 -13.97 0.70
C PHE A 325 -3.58 -14.32 -0.78
N ALA A 326 -4.38 -15.34 -1.05
CA ALA A 326 -4.78 -15.68 -2.41
C ALA A 326 -5.71 -14.60 -2.99
N PRO A 327 -5.65 -14.33 -4.31
CA PRO A 327 -6.55 -13.37 -4.93
C PRO A 327 -8.00 -13.88 -4.82
N PRO A 328 -8.96 -13.06 -4.37
CA PRO A 328 -10.34 -13.51 -4.26
C PRO A 328 -10.96 -13.68 -5.65
N ILE A 329 -11.24 -14.94 -6.00
CA ILE A 329 -11.67 -15.37 -7.34
C ILE A 329 -12.94 -14.64 -7.80
N GLY A 330 -12.91 -14.11 -9.03
CA GLY A 330 -14.09 -13.51 -9.68
C GLY A 330 -14.59 -12.21 -9.05
N SER A 331 -13.80 -11.58 -8.17
CA SER A 331 -14.22 -10.39 -7.44
C SER A 331 -13.51 -9.10 -7.85
N ASP A 332 -12.65 -9.16 -8.88
CA ASP A 332 -12.05 -7.99 -9.50
C ASP A 332 -13.07 -7.36 -10.44
N LEU A 333 -13.89 -6.47 -9.88
CA LEU A 333 -14.99 -5.82 -10.57
C LEU A 333 -14.67 -4.34 -10.74
N LEU A 334 -14.74 -3.86 -11.98
CA LEU A 334 -14.59 -2.45 -12.31
C LEU A 334 -15.97 -1.81 -12.39
N GLN A 335 -16.14 -0.66 -11.73
CA GLN A 335 -17.41 0.05 -11.69
C GLN A 335 -17.24 1.48 -12.17
N ILE A 336 -18.21 1.95 -12.95
CA ILE A 336 -18.33 3.35 -13.35
C ILE A 336 -19.58 3.91 -12.68
N GLU A 337 -19.46 5.12 -12.15
CA GLU A 337 -20.62 5.84 -11.63
C GLU A 337 -21.23 6.68 -12.74
N MET A 338 -22.54 6.52 -12.95
CA MET A 338 -23.33 7.24 -13.93
C MET A 338 -24.60 7.73 -13.23
N ASP A 339 -24.77 9.04 -13.12
CA ASP A 339 -25.94 9.70 -12.52
C ASP A 339 -26.32 9.16 -11.13
N GLY A 340 -25.32 8.94 -10.27
CA GLY A 340 -25.50 8.43 -8.89
C GLY A 340 -25.75 6.92 -8.80
N SER A 341 -25.75 6.19 -9.93
CA SER A 341 -25.83 4.74 -9.99
C SER A 341 -24.48 4.13 -10.39
N PHE A 342 -24.17 2.93 -9.91
CA PHE A 342 -22.95 2.21 -10.28
C PHE A 342 -23.25 1.14 -11.34
N VAL A 343 -22.47 1.15 -12.42
CA VAL A 343 -22.54 0.16 -13.49
C VAL A 343 -21.24 -0.62 -13.52
N GLU A 344 -21.34 -1.94 -13.43
CA GLU A 344 -20.20 -2.83 -13.63
C GLU A 344 -19.80 -2.85 -15.10
N VAL A 345 -18.49 -2.72 -15.36
CA VAL A 345 -17.91 -2.73 -16.70
C VAL A 345 -16.79 -3.74 -16.79
N GLU A 346 -16.62 -4.30 -17.99
CA GLU A 346 -15.48 -5.18 -18.26
C GLU A 346 -14.17 -4.39 -18.26
N HIS A 347 -13.11 -5.02 -17.78
CA HIS A 347 -11.78 -4.48 -17.92
C HIS A 347 -11.36 -4.39 -19.40
N PRO A 348 -10.60 -3.35 -19.81
CA PRO A 348 -10.05 -3.25 -21.16
C PRO A 348 -9.30 -4.53 -21.57
N GLN A 349 -9.47 -4.95 -22.83
CA GLN A 349 -8.85 -6.16 -23.36
C GLN A 349 -7.48 -5.87 -23.97
N LYS A 350 -6.55 -6.83 -23.85
CA LYS A 350 -5.23 -6.74 -24.49
C LYS A 350 -5.38 -6.70 -26.01
N PRO A 351 -4.70 -5.77 -26.73
CA PRO A 351 -4.81 -5.67 -28.19
C PRO A 351 -4.33 -6.92 -28.96
N SER A 352 -3.40 -7.70 -28.40
CA SER A 352 -2.87 -8.94 -29.01
C SER A 352 -3.22 -10.17 -28.19
N LYS A 353 -3.86 -11.17 -28.83
CA LYS A 353 -4.28 -12.45 -28.23
C LYS A 353 -3.14 -13.42 -27.91
N LYS A 354 -1.87 -13.09 -28.21
CA LYS A 354 -0.80 -14.10 -28.28
C LYS A 354 0.02 -14.34 -27.03
N ASP A 355 0.05 -13.46 -26.02
CA ASP A 355 0.91 -13.69 -24.86
C ASP A 355 0.32 -13.11 -23.57
N LEU A 356 0.51 -13.83 -22.46
CA LEU A 356 0.03 -13.60 -21.08
C LEU A 356 -1.48 -13.78 -20.88
N SER A 357 -1.85 -14.45 -19.78
CA SER A 357 -3.25 -14.52 -19.38
C SER A 357 -3.71 -13.10 -19.07
N VAL A 358 -4.94 -12.75 -19.45
CA VAL A 358 -5.51 -11.41 -19.16
C VAL A 358 -5.48 -11.09 -17.66
N HIS A 359 -5.24 -12.08 -16.79
CA HIS A 359 -5.21 -11.99 -15.34
C HIS A 359 -3.81 -11.91 -14.71
N ASP A 360 -2.73 -11.88 -15.48
CA ASP A 360 -1.40 -11.73 -14.89
C ASP A 360 -1.22 -10.28 -14.37
N PRO A 361 -0.78 -10.10 -13.11
CA PRO A 361 -0.56 -8.77 -12.55
C PRO A 361 0.56 -8.05 -13.32
N ARG A 362 0.50 -6.71 -13.32
CA ARG A 362 1.49 -5.85 -13.98
C ARG A 362 2.07 -4.83 -13.02
N VAL A 363 3.25 -4.33 -13.35
CA VAL A 363 3.88 -3.22 -12.64
C VAL A 363 3.75 -1.95 -13.46
N HIS A 364 3.34 -0.87 -12.81
CA HIS A 364 3.15 0.44 -13.38
C HIS A 364 4.09 1.45 -12.74
N LEU A 365 4.72 2.30 -13.55
CA LEU A 365 5.46 3.47 -13.06
C LEU A 365 4.54 4.69 -13.08
N GLY A 366 4.49 5.44 -11.98
CA GLY A 366 3.77 6.71 -11.99
C GLY A 366 3.61 7.40 -10.64
N VAL A 367 2.90 8.53 -10.67
CA VAL A 367 2.71 9.39 -9.50
C VAL A 367 1.70 8.74 -8.55
N ILE A 368 2.02 8.76 -7.26
CA ILE A 368 1.13 8.32 -6.19
C ILE A 368 0.52 9.55 -5.53
N GLY A 369 -0.79 9.70 -5.62
CA GLY A 369 -1.52 10.79 -4.96
C GLY A 369 -1.95 10.41 -3.55
N SER A 370 -2.24 11.39 -2.72
CA SER A 370 -3.02 11.22 -1.48
C SER A 370 -3.99 12.38 -1.38
N ALA A 371 -5.28 12.08 -1.49
CA ALA A 371 -6.32 13.09 -1.61
C ALA A 371 -7.53 12.76 -0.73
N ARG A 372 -7.26 12.30 0.50
CA ARG A 372 -8.30 11.85 1.44
C ARG A 372 -9.42 12.87 1.62
N GLN A 373 -9.10 14.17 1.63
CA GLN A 373 -10.08 15.25 1.83
C GLN A 373 -11.11 15.35 0.69
N LEU A 374 -10.78 14.84 -0.50
CA LEU A 374 -11.63 14.86 -1.69
C LEU A 374 -12.42 13.56 -1.88
N MET A 375 -12.25 12.56 -1.01
CA MET A 375 -12.85 11.22 -1.17
C MET A 375 -14.37 11.20 -1.21
N ASN A 376 -15.02 12.20 -0.61
CA ASN A 376 -16.48 12.34 -0.63
C ASN A 376 -16.99 13.15 -1.84
N ASP A 377 -16.10 13.71 -2.64
CA ASP A 377 -16.39 14.53 -3.81
C ASP A 377 -15.60 14.00 -5.01
N LYS A 378 -16.16 12.97 -5.65
CA LYS A 378 -15.52 12.25 -6.73
C LYS A 378 -15.16 13.14 -7.91
N SER A 379 -15.99 14.13 -8.24
CA SER A 379 -15.70 15.08 -9.32
C SER A 379 -14.41 15.85 -9.04
N ASN A 380 -14.25 16.35 -7.82
CA ASN A 380 -13.04 17.07 -7.43
C ASN A 380 -11.82 16.15 -7.24
N LEU A 381 -12.05 14.90 -6.81
CA LEU A 381 -11.02 13.87 -6.79
C LEU A 381 -10.52 13.53 -8.20
N ASP A 382 -11.41 13.36 -9.17
CA ASP A 382 -11.06 13.10 -10.57
C ASP A 382 -10.25 14.26 -11.16
N LYS A 383 -10.63 15.51 -10.85
CA LYS A 383 -9.84 16.70 -11.21
C LYS A 383 -8.43 16.68 -10.59
N PHE A 384 -8.29 16.23 -9.33
CA PHE A 384 -6.99 16.06 -8.67
C PHE A 384 -6.15 14.98 -9.38
N ILE A 385 -6.74 13.82 -9.65
CA ILE A 385 -6.09 12.70 -10.34
C ILE A 385 -5.59 13.13 -11.72
N GLU A 386 -6.45 13.79 -12.51
CA GLU A 386 -6.12 14.23 -13.87
C GLU A 386 -5.00 15.27 -13.85
N LYS A 387 -5.14 16.31 -13.02
CA LYS A 387 -4.16 17.40 -12.94
C LYS A 387 -2.75 16.91 -12.59
N TYR A 388 -2.67 15.93 -11.69
CA TYR A 388 -1.40 15.43 -11.18
C TYR A 388 -0.97 14.10 -11.80
N ASN A 389 -1.72 13.57 -12.76
CA ASN A 389 -1.46 12.31 -13.45
C ASN A 389 -1.24 11.14 -12.47
N CYS A 390 -2.07 11.06 -11.43
CA CYS A 390 -1.99 10.03 -10.41
C CYS A 390 -2.36 8.66 -10.99
N ARG A 391 -1.54 7.64 -10.72
CA ARG A 391 -1.81 6.22 -11.05
C ARG A 391 -2.43 5.45 -9.89
N ALA A 392 -2.17 5.91 -8.68
CA ALA A 392 -2.68 5.31 -7.47
C ALA A 392 -2.97 6.40 -6.46
N LEU A 393 -3.89 6.13 -5.54
CA LEU A 393 -4.12 6.97 -4.36
C LEU A 393 -3.84 6.19 -3.08
N ASP A 394 -2.95 6.76 -2.29
CA ASP A 394 -2.45 6.21 -1.05
C ASP A 394 -3.03 6.93 0.17
N TYR A 395 -2.82 6.33 1.33
CA TYR A 395 -3.04 6.97 2.62
C TYR A 395 -1.99 8.06 2.84
N GLU A 396 -2.27 9.03 3.71
CA GLU A 396 -1.37 10.17 3.97
C GLU A 396 -0.04 9.67 4.59
N PHE A 397 1.04 9.62 3.80
CA PHE A 397 2.40 9.22 4.20
C PHE A 397 3.37 10.40 4.31
N ASP A 398 2.87 11.63 4.23
CA ASP A 398 3.67 12.86 4.25
C ASP A 398 4.68 12.89 5.39
N GLN A 399 4.27 12.60 6.62
CA GLN A 399 5.16 12.64 7.78
C GLN A 399 6.25 11.55 7.76
N VAL A 400 5.98 10.42 7.11
CA VAL A 400 6.97 9.36 6.89
C VAL A 400 7.98 9.82 5.85
N ILE A 401 7.51 10.40 4.75
CA ILE A 401 8.36 10.95 3.68
C ILE A 401 9.24 12.09 4.25
N GLU A 402 8.66 13.04 4.98
CA GLU A 402 9.40 14.11 5.66
C GLU A 402 10.49 13.56 6.61
N SER A 403 10.22 12.44 7.29
CA SER A 403 11.22 11.79 8.14
C SER A 403 12.38 11.19 7.34
N ILE A 404 12.13 10.65 6.16
CA ILE A 404 13.16 10.12 5.25
C ILE A 404 14.06 11.27 4.75
N PHE A 405 13.45 12.38 4.31
CA PHE A 405 14.17 13.59 3.90
C PHE A 405 14.96 14.20 5.07
N GLY A 406 14.36 14.31 6.24
CA GLY A 406 15.01 14.84 7.44
C GLY A 406 16.23 14.03 7.89
N ASN A 407 16.23 12.72 7.61
CA ASN A 407 17.38 11.83 7.85
C ASN A 407 18.34 11.72 6.64
N ARG A 408 18.19 12.61 5.65
CA ARG A 408 19.06 12.72 4.45
C ARG A 408 19.18 11.41 3.67
N LYS A 409 18.09 10.66 3.57
CA LYS A 409 18.05 9.45 2.75
C LYS A 409 17.63 9.83 1.33
N GLU A 410 18.61 9.88 0.43
CA GLU A 410 18.43 10.31 -0.95
C GLU A 410 17.92 9.20 -1.88
N HIS A 411 18.14 7.94 -1.48
CA HIS A 411 17.75 6.75 -2.24
C HIS A 411 16.47 6.15 -1.63
N PHE A 412 15.30 6.61 -2.08
CA PHE A 412 14.04 6.01 -1.65
C PHE A 412 13.05 5.82 -2.80
N ILE A 413 12.16 4.83 -2.64
CA ILE A 413 11.09 4.53 -3.59
C ILE A 413 9.85 4.05 -2.85
N ILE A 414 8.67 4.28 -3.43
CA ILE A 414 7.38 3.83 -2.89
C ILE A 414 6.83 2.76 -3.83
N ILE A 415 6.45 1.61 -3.28
CA ILE A 415 5.91 0.45 -4.01
C ILE A 415 4.55 0.10 -3.40
N ARG A 416 3.49 0.15 -4.20
CA ARG A 416 2.13 -0.09 -3.75
C ARG A 416 1.43 -1.17 -4.55
N GLY A 417 0.95 -2.21 -3.88
CA GLY A 417 0.02 -3.16 -4.46
C GLY A 417 -1.38 -2.59 -4.52
N ILE A 418 -2.11 -2.85 -5.60
CA ILE A 418 -3.47 -2.32 -5.79
C ILE A 418 -4.50 -3.25 -5.16
N SER A 419 -5.22 -2.75 -4.15
CA SER A 419 -6.27 -3.50 -3.43
C SER A 419 -7.68 -3.18 -3.87
N ASP A 420 -7.92 -1.99 -4.42
CA ASP A 420 -9.27 -1.50 -4.74
C ASP A 420 -9.23 -0.37 -5.78
N TYR A 421 -10.42 0.10 -6.18
CA TYR A 421 -10.63 1.24 -7.10
C TYR A 421 -11.38 2.40 -6.45
N GLU A 422 -11.83 2.21 -5.22
CA GLU A 422 -12.74 3.13 -4.51
C GLU A 422 -11.98 3.98 -3.48
N TYR A 423 -10.70 3.65 -3.25
CA TYR A 423 -9.79 4.26 -2.29
C TYR A 423 -10.39 4.38 -0.88
N LYS A 424 -11.28 3.43 -0.53
CA LYS A 424 -12.02 3.40 0.74
C LYS A 424 -11.11 2.88 1.87
N ILE A 425 -11.15 3.61 2.99
CA ILE A 425 -10.35 3.34 4.18
C ILE A 425 -11.09 2.38 5.12
N GLY A 426 -10.36 1.43 5.72
CA GLY A 426 -10.75 0.81 6.99
C GLY A 426 -11.72 -0.37 6.92
N ILE A 427 -12.05 -0.86 5.72
CA ILE A 427 -12.57 -2.21 5.55
C ILE A 427 -11.36 -3.02 5.11
N SER A 428 -10.95 -4.04 5.86
CA SER A 428 -9.90 -4.95 5.39
C SER A 428 -10.39 -5.58 4.09
N GLY A 429 -10.00 -4.98 2.97
CA GLY A 429 -10.41 -5.45 1.67
C GLY A 429 -9.86 -6.85 1.51
N LYS A 430 -10.68 -7.79 1.04
CA LYS A 430 -10.23 -9.17 0.75
C LYS A 430 -9.01 -9.20 -0.19
N TRP A 431 -8.75 -8.09 -0.89
CA TRP A 431 -7.65 -7.87 -1.79
C TRP A 431 -6.38 -7.29 -1.16
N GLU A 432 -6.43 -6.67 0.02
CA GLU A 432 -5.23 -6.08 0.65
C GLU A 432 -4.12 -7.11 0.91
N PRO A 433 -4.42 -8.31 1.45
CA PRO A 433 -3.38 -9.34 1.61
C PRO A 433 -2.79 -9.76 0.26
N ASN A 434 -3.62 -9.95 -0.76
CA ASN A 434 -3.09 -10.31 -2.08
C ASN A 434 -2.24 -9.19 -2.70
N ALA A 435 -2.69 -7.94 -2.63
CA ALA A 435 -1.95 -6.79 -3.11
C ALA A 435 -0.59 -6.65 -2.41
N SER A 436 -0.53 -6.92 -1.10
CA SER A 436 0.74 -6.87 -0.35
C SER A 436 1.74 -7.94 -0.79
N VAL A 437 1.26 -9.13 -1.18
CA VAL A 437 2.12 -10.19 -1.75
C VAL A 437 2.75 -9.75 -3.06
N ASN A 438 1.97 -9.17 -3.97
CA ASN A 438 2.48 -8.72 -5.27
C ASN A 438 3.54 -7.61 -5.08
N ALA A 439 3.28 -6.66 -4.19
CA ALA A 439 4.22 -5.61 -3.83
C ALA A 439 5.51 -6.15 -3.18
N ALA A 440 5.39 -7.11 -2.27
CA ALA A 440 6.54 -7.77 -1.63
C ALA A 440 7.38 -8.56 -2.63
N ALA A 441 6.76 -9.35 -3.49
CA ALA A 441 7.46 -10.10 -4.54
C ALA A 441 8.25 -9.17 -5.47
N PHE A 442 7.66 -8.04 -5.87
CA PHE A 442 8.38 -7.05 -6.69
C PHE A 442 9.54 -6.41 -5.90
N THR A 443 9.31 -6.09 -4.63
CA THR A 443 10.35 -5.54 -3.72
C THR A 443 11.55 -6.48 -3.61
N LYS A 444 11.33 -7.79 -3.47
CA LYS A 444 12.41 -8.78 -3.44
C LYS A 444 13.25 -8.74 -4.71
N MET A 445 12.61 -8.80 -5.88
CA MET A 445 13.32 -8.75 -7.16
C MET A 445 14.14 -7.47 -7.32
N LEU A 446 13.58 -6.32 -6.88
CA LEU A 446 14.29 -5.04 -6.91
C LEU A 446 15.54 -5.06 -6.03
N ILE A 447 15.43 -5.55 -4.79
CA ILE A 447 16.54 -5.63 -3.83
C ILE A 447 17.63 -6.58 -4.34
N GLU A 448 17.28 -7.73 -4.92
CA GLU A 448 18.25 -8.68 -5.48
C GLU A 448 19.04 -8.10 -6.67
N LYS A 449 18.52 -7.06 -7.33
CA LYS A 449 19.24 -6.32 -8.38
C LYS A 449 20.15 -5.21 -7.85
N LEU A 450 20.08 -4.87 -6.57
CA LEU A 450 21.04 -3.96 -5.95
C LEU A 450 22.42 -4.64 -5.92
N SER A 451 23.34 -4.17 -6.77
CA SER A 451 24.69 -4.75 -6.83
C SER A 451 25.50 -4.35 -5.59
N VAL A 452 26.37 -5.25 -5.12
CA VAL A 452 27.31 -4.97 -4.00
C VAL A 452 28.22 -3.77 -4.31
N LYS A 453 28.46 -3.47 -5.60
CA LYS A 453 29.26 -2.30 -6.04
C LYS A 453 28.56 -0.95 -5.83
N ASN A 454 27.24 -0.93 -5.62
CA ASN A 454 26.49 0.28 -5.29
C ASN A 454 26.35 0.47 -3.76
N ILE A 455 26.84 -0.49 -2.97
CA ILE A 455 26.61 -0.61 -1.52
C ILE A 455 27.91 -0.41 -0.72
N LEU A 456 29.07 -0.52 -1.39
CA LEU A 456 30.42 -0.21 -0.89
C LEU A 456 30.92 1.06 -1.58
#